data_AF-A0AAV1I410-F1
#
_entry.id   AF-A0AAV1I410-F1
#
_cell.length_a   1.000
_cell.length_b   1.000
_cell.length_c   1.000
_cell.angle_alpha   90.00
_cell.angle_beta   90.00
_cell.angle_gamma   90.00
#
_symmetry.space_group_name_H-M   'P 1'
#
loop_
_entity.id
_entity.type
_entity.pdbx_description
1 polymer ?
#
loop_
_entity_poly.entity_id
_entity_poly.type
_entity_poly.pdbx_seq_one_letter_code
_entity_poly.pdbx_strand_id
1 'polypeptide(L)'
;MAVTSLIASLNPAIVARQNTGIDSEEVQELQKQLLGLVQEDFPQAMYPAAMCALGDLREIDEQDTLDRLVGEGAAGEAAALCQKNSPHGADSAESLFQQAIARASQGLGDGCGYQWYVYSYQAGYLLRRAGLILERLSDEAGAAQHAEQLIWEAAGLLGTKGACVLKKYRFCSADGELYKDVEGVLEGLCSAISFWHGHSRGQGKQAAQELLQDAGLAQGLLQLWDGVCCLLAAQAKPRHWQQQLLKALKLFTAETRSFAADCVLDTATSIAMRKTGGMWGTLKAAPLQMIFGMGDVEEPSRQTKRPKR
;
A
#
# COMPACT_ATOMS: atom_id res chain seq x y z
N MET A 1 13.08 -24.22 5.40
CA MET A 1 12.84 -22.98 6.16
C MET A 1 14.13 -22.30 6.62
N ALA A 2 14.97 -22.89 7.48
CA ALA A 2 16.21 -22.22 7.91
C ALA A 2 17.15 -21.84 6.74
N VAL A 3 17.38 -22.78 5.82
CA VAL A 3 18.14 -22.52 4.58
C VAL A 3 17.47 -21.45 3.72
N THR A 4 16.15 -21.54 3.54
CA THR A 4 15.35 -20.52 2.82
C THR A 4 15.51 -19.13 3.43
N SER A 5 15.57 -19.04 4.76
CA SER A 5 15.79 -17.76 5.45
C SER A 5 17.18 -17.20 5.21
N LEU A 6 18.21 -18.05 5.14
CA LEU A 6 19.57 -17.61 4.78
C LEU A 6 19.59 -17.06 3.36
N ILE A 7 18.95 -17.76 2.42
CA ILE A 7 18.85 -17.33 1.01
C ILE A 7 18.07 -16.00 0.91
N ALA A 8 16.90 -15.89 1.53
CA ALA A 8 16.10 -14.67 1.52
C ALA A 8 16.79 -13.47 2.20
N SER A 9 17.77 -13.72 3.08
CA SER A 9 18.55 -12.68 3.76
C SER A 9 19.81 -12.25 3.02
N LEU A 10 20.10 -12.81 1.83
CA LEU A 10 21.18 -12.31 0.98
C LEU A 10 20.94 -10.83 0.69
N ASN A 11 21.98 -10.01 0.86
CA ASN A 11 21.93 -8.57 0.65
C ASN A 11 22.81 -8.21 -0.55
N PRO A 12 22.22 -7.86 -1.71
CA PRO A 12 22.98 -7.48 -2.89
C PRO A 12 23.71 -6.15 -2.81
N ALA A 13 23.41 -5.28 -1.84
CA ALA A 13 23.98 -3.94 -1.78
C ALA A 13 25.52 -3.94 -1.60
N ILE A 14 26.26 -3.36 -2.56
CA ILE A 14 27.73 -3.38 -2.57
C ILE A 14 28.34 -2.32 -1.63
N VAL A 15 27.71 -1.14 -1.51
CA VAL A 15 28.22 -0.05 -0.66
C VAL A 15 27.11 0.59 0.16
N ALA A 16 27.02 0.24 1.45
CA ALA A 16 26.05 0.85 2.39
C ALA A 16 26.43 2.27 2.85
N ARG A 17 27.60 2.82 2.47
CA ARG A 17 28.16 4.05 3.08
C ARG A 17 27.94 5.34 2.31
N GLN A 18 27.52 5.29 1.06
CA GLN A 18 27.15 6.46 0.25
C GLN A 18 26.01 5.99 -0.64
N ASN A 19 24.88 6.69 -0.66
CA ASN A 19 23.66 6.37 -1.43
C ASN A 19 23.90 6.30 -2.95
N THR A 20 24.81 5.46 -3.43
CA THR A 20 25.07 5.24 -4.85
C THR A 20 24.02 4.32 -5.46
N GLY A 21 23.28 3.57 -4.64
CA GLY A 21 22.19 2.69 -5.10
C GLY A 21 22.68 1.58 -6.04
N ILE A 22 23.88 1.04 -5.79
CA ILE A 22 24.49 0.00 -6.63
C ILE A 22 24.38 -1.34 -5.91
N ASP A 23 23.65 -2.25 -6.53
CA ASP A 23 23.52 -3.64 -6.12
C ASP A 23 24.42 -4.55 -6.97
N SER A 24 24.82 -5.70 -6.42
CA SER A 24 25.50 -6.75 -7.17
C SER A 24 24.46 -7.57 -7.92
N GLU A 25 24.49 -7.44 -9.24
CA GLU A 25 23.69 -8.26 -10.16
C GLU A 25 23.94 -9.76 -9.91
N GLU A 26 25.17 -10.16 -9.61
CA GLU A 26 25.51 -11.56 -9.35
C GLU A 26 24.87 -12.09 -8.06
N VAL A 27 24.80 -11.27 -7.01
CA VAL A 27 24.15 -11.67 -5.75
C VAL A 27 22.63 -11.68 -5.91
N GLN A 28 22.05 -10.72 -6.64
CA GLN A 28 20.62 -10.72 -6.97
C GLN A 28 20.25 -11.98 -7.78
N GLU A 29 21.01 -12.29 -8.82
CA GLU A 29 20.78 -13.46 -9.67
C GLU A 29 20.94 -14.76 -8.88
N LEU A 30 21.97 -14.88 -8.05
CA LEU A 30 22.16 -16.04 -7.16
C LEU A 30 20.98 -16.19 -6.21
N GLN A 31 20.53 -15.11 -5.59
CA GLN A 31 19.39 -15.14 -4.68
C GLN A 31 18.11 -15.58 -5.40
N LYS A 32 17.85 -15.05 -6.60
CA LYS A 32 16.70 -15.39 -7.44
C LYS A 32 16.71 -16.88 -7.80
N GLN A 33 17.84 -17.40 -8.28
CA GLN A 33 17.99 -18.82 -8.65
C GLN A 33 17.79 -19.74 -7.45
N LEU A 34 18.39 -19.42 -6.30
CA LEU A 34 18.26 -20.24 -5.09
C LEU A 34 16.83 -20.21 -4.54
N LEU A 35 16.15 -19.07 -4.53
CA LEU A 35 14.74 -18.99 -4.12
C LEU A 35 13.82 -19.69 -5.13
N GLY A 36 14.10 -19.60 -6.42
CA GLY A 36 13.40 -20.35 -7.47
C GLY A 36 13.52 -21.87 -7.26
N LEU A 37 14.74 -22.36 -6.99
CA LEU A 37 14.97 -23.78 -6.67
C LEU A 37 14.20 -24.22 -5.42
N VAL A 38 14.15 -23.38 -4.38
CA VAL A 38 13.34 -23.68 -3.18
C VAL A 38 11.85 -23.71 -3.52
N GLN A 39 11.36 -22.79 -4.37
CA GLN A 39 9.96 -22.76 -4.79
C GLN A 39 9.58 -24.05 -5.55
N GLU A 40 10.44 -24.52 -6.46
CA GLU A 40 10.19 -25.68 -7.30
C GLU A 40 10.34 -27.00 -6.54
N ASP A 41 11.49 -27.22 -5.89
CA ASP A 41 11.84 -28.51 -5.29
C ASP A 41 11.33 -28.66 -3.84
N PHE A 42 11.11 -27.55 -3.15
CA PHE A 42 10.76 -27.53 -1.73
C PHE A 42 9.67 -26.47 -1.39
N PRO A 43 8.51 -26.46 -2.05
CA PRO A 43 7.49 -25.41 -1.90
C PRO A 43 7.00 -25.24 -0.44
N GLN A 44 7.00 -26.30 0.36
CA GLN A 44 6.69 -26.27 1.80
C GLN A 44 7.68 -25.45 2.64
N ALA A 45 8.91 -25.26 2.14
CA ALA A 45 9.94 -24.46 2.77
C ALA A 45 9.81 -22.97 2.45
N MET A 46 9.02 -22.61 1.43
CA MET A 46 8.66 -21.22 1.12
C MET A 46 7.72 -20.67 2.19
N TYR A 47 8.10 -19.53 2.74
CA TYR A 47 7.32 -18.77 3.71
C TYR A 47 7.07 -17.35 3.16
N PRO A 48 6.08 -16.60 3.66
CA PRO A 48 5.58 -15.43 2.96
C PRO A 48 6.65 -14.37 2.66
N ALA A 49 7.57 -14.06 3.57
CA ALA A 49 8.61 -13.08 3.28
C ALA A 49 9.64 -13.56 2.22
N ALA A 50 9.93 -14.86 2.14
CA ALA A 50 10.77 -15.40 1.06
C ALA A 50 10.03 -15.38 -0.29
N MET A 51 8.71 -15.55 -0.29
CA MET A 51 7.88 -15.38 -1.50
C MET A 51 7.89 -13.91 -1.95
N CYS A 52 7.77 -12.95 -1.02
CA CYS A 52 7.91 -11.53 -1.34
C CYS A 52 9.30 -11.19 -1.88
N ALA A 53 10.37 -11.69 -1.27
CA ALA A 53 11.73 -11.46 -1.76
C ALA A 53 11.95 -12.01 -3.18
N LEU A 54 11.43 -13.20 -3.50
CA LEU A 54 11.45 -13.71 -4.86
C LEU A 54 10.58 -12.87 -5.81
N GLY A 55 9.44 -12.37 -5.31
CA GLY A 55 8.55 -11.46 -6.04
C GLY A 55 9.26 -10.18 -6.46
N ASP A 56 9.97 -9.51 -5.54
CA ASP A 56 10.75 -8.31 -5.84
C ASP A 56 11.83 -8.58 -6.90
N LEU A 57 12.54 -9.72 -6.79
CA LEU A 57 13.59 -10.08 -7.76
C LEU A 57 13.00 -10.32 -9.17
N ARG A 58 11.79 -10.90 -9.25
CA ARG A 58 11.08 -11.04 -10.54
C ARG A 58 10.53 -9.70 -11.03
N GLU A 59 10.12 -8.80 -10.14
CA GLU A 59 9.70 -7.44 -10.52
C GLU A 59 10.85 -6.66 -11.17
N ILE A 60 12.09 -6.82 -10.70
CA ILE A 60 13.27 -6.19 -11.30
C ILE A 60 13.42 -6.64 -12.76
N ASP A 61 13.39 -7.96 -13.03
CA ASP A 61 13.47 -8.49 -14.40
C ASP A 61 12.32 -7.98 -15.30
N GLU A 62 11.10 -7.94 -14.75
CA GLU A 62 9.92 -7.39 -15.44
C GLU A 62 10.10 -5.90 -15.75
N GLN A 63 10.66 -5.13 -14.81
CA GLN A 63 10.92 -3.71 -14.97
C GLN A 63 12.02 -3.44 -16.01
N ASP A 64 13.12 -4.18 -16.00
CA ASP A 64 14.19 -4.08 -17.01
C ASP A 64 13.66 -4.35 -18.41
N THR A 65 12.76 -5.34 -18.54
CA THR A 65 12.09 -5.64 -19.81
C THR A 65 11.24 -4.47 -20.28
N LEU A 66 10.48 -3.84 -19.38
CA LEU A 66 9.62 -2.70 -19.70
C LEU A 66 10.43 -1.45 -20.05
N ASP A 67 11.48 -1.15 -19.28
CA ASP A 67 12.37 -0.01 -19.55
C ASP A 67 13.08 -0.17 -20.90
N ARG A 68 13.50 -1.39 -21.26
CA ARG A 68 14.05 -1.70 -22.58
C ARG A 68 13.02 -1.45 -23.69
N LEU A 69 11.80 -1.97 -23.56
CA LEU A 69 10.74 -1.77 -24.57
C LEU A 69 10.42 -0.27 -24.74
N VAL A 70 10.32 0.47 -23.65
CA VAL A 70 10.12 1.93 -23.68
C VAL A 70 11.29 2.63 -24.38
N GLY A 71 12.53 2.26 -24.05
CA GLY A 71 13.73 2.82 -24.67
C GLY A 71 13.87 2.51 -26.17
N GLU A 72 13.35 1.37 -26.61
CA GLU A 72 13.29 0.95 -28.02
C GLU A 72 12.12 1.62 -28.79
N GLY A 73 11.27 2.41 -28.12
CA GLY A 73 10.09 3.04 -28.71
C GLY A 73 8.91 2.07 -28.90
N ALA A 74 8.95 0.89 -28.29
CA ALA A 74 7.89 -0.13 -28.32
C ALA A 74 6.86 0.08 -27.19
N ALA A 75 6.38 1.32 -27.02
CA ALA A 75 5.48 1.70 -25.92
C ALA A 75 4.17 0.88 -25.91
N GLY A 76 3.58 0.61 -27.07
CA GLY A 76 2.39 -0.25 -27.17
C GLY A 76 2.63 -1.69 -26.71
N GLU A 77 3.83 -2.25 -26.94
CA GLU A 77 4.20 -3.58 -26.43
C GLU A 77 4.41 -3.56 -24.91
N ALA A 78 5.06 -2.52 -24.40
CA ALA A 78 5.23 -2.32 -22.96
C ALA A 78 3.88 -2.16 -22.24
N ALA A 79 2.95 -1.38 -22.80
CA ALA A 79 1.59 -1.23 -22.27
C ALA A 79 0.82 -2.54 -22.29
N ALA A 80 0.90 -3.30 -23.39
CA ALA A 80 0.29 -4.62 -23.48
C ALA A 80 0.91 -5.61 -22.48
N LEU A 81 2.20 -5.50 -22.18
CA LEU A 81 2.88 -6.33 -21.19
C LEU A 81 2.41 -6.02 -19.77
N CYS A 82 2.24 -4.73 -19.43
CA CYS A 82 1.65 -4.32 -18.15
C CYS A 82 0.22 -4.83 -17.98
N GLN A 83 -0.60 -4.79 -19.05
CA GLN A 83 -2.01 -5.19 -19.01
C GLN A 83 -2.22 -6.70 -19.02
N LYS A 84 -1.26 -7.48 -19.55
CA LYS A 84 -1.31 -8.93 -19.44
C LYS A 84 -1.01 -9.29 -17.98
N ASN A 85 -1.87 -10.13 -17.38
CA ASN A 85 -1.44 -10.95 -16.23
C ASN A 85 -0.07 -11.53 -16.60
N SER A 86 0.98 -11.12 -15.88
CA SER A 86 2.37 -11.04 -16.36
C SER A 86 2.83 -12.21 -17.26
N PRO A 87 3.78 -11.99 -18.20
CA PRO A 87 4.22 -13.00 -19.17
C PRO A 87 4.68 -14.33 -18.54
N HIS A 88 4.97 -14.34 -17.24
CA HIS A 88 5.36 -15.50 -16.45
C HIS A 88 4.18 -16.30 -15.86
N GLY A 89 2.92 -15.89 -16.05
CA GLY A 89 1.75 -16.64 -15.58
C GLY A 89 1.74 -16.79 -14.05
N ALA A 90 1.59 -18.03 -13.55
CA ALA A 90 1.66 -18.34 -12.11
C ALA A 90 3.02 -18.03 -11.47
N ASP A 91 4.01 -17.67 -12.29
CA ASP A 91 5.36 -17.30 -11.88
C ASP A 91 5.64 -15.79 -11.94
N SER A 92 4.64 -14.93 -12.12
CA SER A 92 4.84 -13.48 -12.05
C SER A 92 5.21 -12.98 -10.64
N ALA A 93 5.81 -11.79 -10.58
CA ALA A 93 6.04 -11.08 -9.32
C ALA A 93 4.72 -10.91 -8.55
N GLU A 94 3.66 -10.48 -9.24
CA GLU A 94 2.34 -10.32 -8.66
C GLU A 94 1.78 -11.64 -8.09
N SER A 95 1.91 -12.75 -8.83
CA SER A 95 1.43 -14.06 -8.38
C SER A 95 2.13 -14.50 -7.10
N LEU A 96 3.44 -14.25 -6.99
CA LEU A 96 4.19 -14.54 -5.77
C LEU A 96 3.71 -13.72 -4.57
N PHE A 97 3.40 -12.44 -4.76
CA PHE A 97 2.81 -11.62 -3.69
C PHE A 97 1.42 -12.13 -3.29
N GLN A 98 0.57 -12.51 -4.25
CA GLN A 98 -0.74 -13.10 -3.96
C GLN A 98 -0.62 -14.43 -3.21
N GLN A 99 0.33 -15.29 -3.60
CA GLN A 99 0.65 -16.53 -2.91
C GLN A 99 1.14 -16.28 -1.48
N ALA A 100 1.99 -15.26 -1.27
CA ALA A 100 2.45 -14.85 0.05
C ALA A 100 1.29 -14.43 0.96
N ILE A 101 0.35 -13.64 0.43
CA ILE A 101 -0.87 -13.23 1.13
C ILE A 101 -1.74 -14.45 1.48
N ALA A 102 -1.97 -15.34 0.52
CA ALA A 102 -2.77 -16.55 0.75
C ALA A 102 -2.13 -17.42 1.84
N ARG A 103 -0.80 -17.56 1.82
CA ARG A 103 -0.03 -18.31 2.82
C ARG A 103 -0.07 -17.64 4.20
N ALA A 104 0.05 -16.31 4.27
CA ALA A 104 0.03 -15.55 5.52
C ALA A 104 -1.35 -15.49 6.19
N SER A 105 -2.42 -15.64 5.41
CA SER A 105 -3.81 -15.63 5.89
C SER A 105 -4.40 -17.03 6.07
N GLN A 106 -3.68 -18.08 5.68
CA GLN A 106 -4.14 -19.47 5.74
C GLN A 106 -4.57 -19.88 7.15
N GLY A 107 -5.81 -20.37 7.27
CA GLY A 107 -6.35 -20.89 8.53
C GLY A 107 -6.82 -19.82 9.53
N LEU A 108 -6.89 -18.55 9.14
CA LEU A 108 -7.33 -17.45 9.99
C LEU A 108 -8.72 -16.95 9.61
N GLY A 109 -9.60 -16.82 10.60
CA GLY A 109 -11.03 -16.50 10.40
C GLY A 109 -11.33 -15.10 9.86
N ASP A 110 -10.38 -14.17 9.95
CA ASP A 110 -10.50 -12.81 9.40
C ASP A 110 -9.89 -12.66 8.00
N GLY A 111 -9.19 -13.69 7.52
CA GLY A 111 -8.52 -13.71 6.23
C GLY A 111 -7.48 -12.61 6.02
N CYS A 112 -6.96 -11.95 7.07
CA CYS A 112 -5.97 -10.88 6.95
C CYS A 112 -4.61 -11.21 7.57
N GLY A 113 -4.48 -12.34 8.29
CA GLY A 113 -3.15 -12.69 8.80
C GLY A 113 -2.66 -11.79 9.93
N TYR A 114 -1.39 -11.98 10.29
CA TYR A 114 -0.66 -11.09 11.21
C TYR A 114 0.51 -10.40 10.52
N GLN A 115 0.75 -10.69 9.25
CA GLN A 115 1.96 -10.25 8.54
C GLN A 115 1.62 -9.02 7.70
N TRP A 116 2.17 -7.86 8.07
CA TRP A 116 1.95 -6.61 7.35
C TRP A 116 2.64 -6.62 5.98
N TYR A 117 3.88 -7.11 5.94
CA TYR A 117 4.75 -6.99 4.77
C TYR A 117 4.17 -7.60 3.50
N VAL A 118 3.43 -8.72 3.57
CA VAL A 118 2.83 -9.32 2.37
C VAL A 118 1.86 -8.37 1.66
N TYR A 119 1.21 -7.48 2.41
CA TYR A 119 0.29 -6.48 1.87
C TYR A 119 1.03 -5.23 1.37
N SER A 120 2.08 -4.79 2.07
CA SER A 120 2.87 -3.65 1.62
C SER A 120 3.70 -3.95 0.37
N TYR A 121 4.25 -5.17 0.25
CA TYR A 121 4.93 -5.63 -0.95
C TYR A 121 4.01 -5.58 -2.17
N GLN A 122 2.83 -6.22 -2.09
CA GLN A 122 1.90 -6.21 -3.21
C GLN A 122 1.42 -4.80 -3.54
N ALA A 123 1.07 -3.99 -2.54
CA ALA A 123 0.66 -2.61 -2.79
C ALA A 123 1.79 -1.79 -3.43
N GLY A 124 3.03 -1.97 -2.97
CA GLY A 124 4.20 -1.32 -3.55
C GLY A 124 4.40 -1.66 -5.03
N TYR A 125 4.30 -2.95 -5.38
CA TYR A 125 4.34 -3.42 -6.76
C TYR A 125 3.26 -2.76 -7.63
N LEU A 126 2.00 -2.81 -7.18
CA LEU A 126 0.87 -2.22 -7.92
C LEU A 126 1.06 -0.71 -8.15
N LEU A 127 1.52 0.01 -7.12
CA LEU A 127 1.72 1.46 -7.19
C LEU A 127 2.91 1.85 -8.09
N ARG A 128 4.01 1.09 -8.06
CA ARG A 128 5.15 1.30 -8.99
C ARG A 128 4.73 1.05 -10.42
N ARG A 129 3.98 -0.03 -10.69
CA ARG A 129 3.46 -0.35 -12.02
C ARG A 129 2.50 0.72 -12.52
N ALA A 130 1.59 1.21 -11.68
CA ALA A 130 0.71 2.34 -12.01
C ALA A 130 1.50 3.62 -12.33
N GLY A 131 2.54 3.92 -11.54
CA GLY A 131 3.43 5.07 -11.77
C GLY A 131 4.12 5.03 -13.13
N LEU A 132 4.72 3.88 -13.49
CA LEU A 132 5.35 3.68 -14.79
C LEU A 132 4.36 3.94 -15.94
N ILE A 133 3.16 3.37 -15.84
CA ILE A 133 2.14 3.52 -16.87
C ILE A 133 1.77 5.00 -17.05
N LEU A 134 1.52 5.70 -15.95
CA LEU A 134 1.10 7.10 -15.98
C LEU A 134 2.19 8.06 -16.45
N GLU A 135 3.46 7.71 -16.19
CA GLU A 135 4.60 8.54 -16.57
C GLU A 135 4.98 8.33 -18.03
N ARG A 136 4.90 7.09 -18.54
CA ARG A 136 5.55 6.72 -19.80
C ARG A 136 4.66 6.04 -20.83
N LEU A 137 3.50 5.50 -20.44
CA LEU A 137 2.67 4.66 -21.31
C LEU A 137 1.22 5.15 -21.41
N SER A 138 0.91 6.32 -20.86
CA SER A 138 -0.46 6.80 -20.69
C SER A 138 -1.20 7.05 -22.00
N ASP A 139 -0.47 7.36 -23.07
CA ASP A 139 -1.02 7.61 -24.41
C ASP A 139 -1.44 6.30 -25.11
N GLU A 140 -1.02 5.14 -24.57
CA GLU A 140 -1.36 3.83 -25.11
C GLU A 140 -2.78 3.41 -24.72
N ALA A 141 -3.46 2.72 -25.64
CA ALA A 141 -4.86 2.32 -25.48
C ALA A 141 -5.06 1.44 -24.23
N GLY A 142 -5.97 1.86 -23.34
CA GLY A 142 -6.31 1.13 -22.12
C GLY A 142 -5.29 1.27 -20.98
N ALA A 143 -4.13 1.89 -21.22
CA ALA A 143 -3.05 1.94 -20.23
C ALA A 143 -3.44 2.78 -19.01
N ALA A 144 -4.01 3.97 -19.24
CA ALA A 144 -4.49 4.81 -18.15
C ALA A 144 -5.55 4.08 -17.29
N GLN A 145 -6.58 3.47 -17.90
CA GLN A 145 -7.60 2.71 -17.15
C GLN A 145 -6.98 1.56 -16.35
N HIS A 146 -5.95 0.92 -16.87
CA HIS A 146 -5.24 -0.12 -16.15
C HIS A 146 -4.47 0.43 -14.93
N ALA A 147 -3.79 1.57 -15.06
CA ALA A 147 -3.14 2.24 -13.92
C ALA A 147 -4.14 2.65 -12.83
N GLU A 148 -5.32 3.13 -13.23
CA GLU A 148 -6.43 3.41 -12.31
C GLU A 148 -6.86 2.15 -11.54
N GLN A 149 -7.04 1.03 -12.23
CA GLN A 149 -7.36 -0.26 -11.61
C GLN A 149 -6.30 -0.67 -10.58
N LEU A 150 -5.01 -0.58 -10.93
CA LEU A 150 -3.92 -0.93 -10.01
C LEU A 150 -3.91 -0.07 -8.74
N ILE A 151 -4.20 1.23 -8.87
CA ILE A 151 -4.32 2.15 -7.72
C ILE A 151 -5.51 1.74 -6.83
N TRP A 152 -6.63 1.36 -7.45
CA TRP A 152 -7.82 0.92 -6.74
C TRP A 152 -7.59 -0.39 -5.98
N GLU A 153 -6.93 -1.36 -6.62
CA GLU A 153 -6.55 -2.63 -6.02
C GLU A 153 -5.59 -2.43 -4.84
N ALA A 154 -4.58 -1.56 -4.97
CA ALA A 154 -3.67 -1.21 -3.89
C ALA A 154 -4.42 -0.58 -2.70
N ALA A 155 -5.30 0.38 -2.96
CA ALA A 155 -6.10 1.03 -1.92
C ALA A 155 -7.06 0.06 -1.23
N GLY A 156 -7.72 -0.82 -1.98
CA GLY A 156 -8.61 -1.85 -1.45
C GLY A 156 -7.86 -2.87 -0.61
N LEU A 157 -6.69 -3.33 -1.07
CA LEU A 157 -5.84 -4.28 -0.35
C LEU A 157 -5.38 -3.70 0.99
N LEU A 158 -4.86 -2.48 0.99
CA LEU A 158 -4.37 -1.80 2.18
C LEU A 158 -5.51 -1.40 3.12
N GLY A 159 -6.61 -0.87 2.58
CA GLY A 159 -7.76 -0.45 3.35
C GLY A 159 -8.45 -1.62 4.06
N THR A 160 -8.54 -2.78 3.41
CA THR A 160 -9.22 -3.94 3.99
C THR A 160 -8.26 -4.83 4.79
N LYS A 161 -7.26 -5.41 4.13
CA LYS A 161 -6.37 -6.41 4.71
C LYS A 161 -5.22 -5.77 5.48
N GLY A 162 -4.55 -4.78 4.89
CA GLY A 162 -3.48 -4.05 5.57
C GLY A 162 -3.95 -3.42 6.88
N ALA A 163 -5.04 -2.66 6.84
CA ALA A 163 -5.62 -2.03 8.03
C ALA A 163 -6.03 -3.06 9.08
N CYS A 164 -6.61 -4.20 8.67
CA CYS A 164 -6.95 -5.31 9.56
C CYS A 164 -5.72 -5.83 10.32
N VAL A 165 -4.57 -5.96 9.66
CA VAL A 165 -3.31 -6.32 10.32
C VAL A 165 -2.88 -5.22 11.29
N LEU A 166 -2.81 -3.97 10.86
CA LEU A 166 -2.36 -2.85 11.72
C LEU A 166 -3.16 -2.72 13.01
N LYS A 167 -4.48 -2.96 12.95
CA LYS A 167 -5.39 -2.92 14.12
C LYS A 167 -5.01 -3.90 15.24
N LYS A 168 -4.33 -5.00 14.89
CA LYS A 168 -3.92 -6.06 15.84
C LYS A 168 -2.68 -5.69 16.65
N TYR A 169 -1.93 -4.69 16.20
CA TYR A 169 -0.66 -4.29 16.81
C TYR A 169 -0.77 -3.01 17.62
N ARG A 170 0.22 -2.80 18.50
CA ARG A 170 0.44 -1.55 19.21
C ARG A 170 1.89 -1.16 19.00
N PHE A 171 2.09 0.00 18.39
CA PHE A 171 3.42 0.47 18.04
C PHE A 171 4.30 0.69 19.26
N CYS A 172 5.54 0.22 19.20
CA CYS A 172 6.61 0.48 20.15
C CYS A 172 7.85 1.02 19.44
N SER A 173 8.82 1.54 20.20
CA SER A 173 10.03 2.17 19.64
C SER A 173 10.94 1.20 18.86
N ALA A 174 10.76 -0.12 19.03
CA ALA A 174 11.50 -1.12 18.27
C ALA A 174 10.93 -1.35 16.86
N ASP A 175 9.70 -0.89 16.58
CA ASP A 175 8.99 -1.13 15.33
C ASP A 175 9.37 -0.12 14.22
N GLY A 176 10.60 0.40 14.26
CA GLY A 176 11.05 1.47 13.35
C GLY A 176 10.93 1.13 11.87
N GLU A 177 11.15 -0.14 11.49
CA GLU A 177 11.00 -0.60 10.10
C GLU A 177 9.53 -0.71 9.68
N LEU A 178 8.63 -1.14 10.57
CA LEU A 178 7.19 -1.10 10.30
C LEU A 178 6.70 0.33 10.12
N TYR A 179 7.19 1.27 10.95
CA TYR A 179 6.84 2.68 10.82
C TYR A 179 7.21 3.24 9.44
N LYS A 180 8.46 3.01 8.99
CA LYS A 180 8.94 3.47 7.68
C LYS A 180 8.20 2.83 6.53
N ASP A 181 7.84 1.55 6.65
CA ASP A 181 7.12 0.85 5.60
C ASP A 181 5.67 1.35 5.47
N VAL A 182 4.98 1.58 6.60
CA VAL A 182 3.64 2.20 6.62
C VAL A 182 3.69 3.61 6.02
N GLU A 183 4.72 4.39 6.34
CA GLU A 183 4.98 5.71 5.74
C GLU A 183 5.12 5.60 4.22
N GLY A 184 6.04 4.76 3.74
CA GLY A 184 6.34 4.62 2.32
C GLY A 184 5.12 4.20 1.51
N VAL A 185 4.31 3.28 2.02
CA VAL A 185 3.09 2.84 1.33
C VAL A 185 2.01 3.92 1.33
N LEU A 186 1.81 4.63 2.45
CA LEU A 186 0.85 5.73 2.52
C LEU A 186 1.24 6.87 1.56
N GLU A 187 2.52 7.22 1.52
CA GLU A 187 3.06 8.23 0.61
C GLU A 187 2.94 7.79 -0.86
N GLY A 188 3.29 6.53 -1.16
CA GLY A 188 3.14 5.95 -2.49
C GLY A 188 1.70 6.00 -2.99
N LEU A 189 0.74 5.59 -2.14
CA LEU A 189 -0.68 5.62 -2.51
C LEU A 189 -1.19 7.05 -2.72
N CYS A 190 -0.88 7.98 -1.80
CA CYS A 190 -1.29 9.38 -1.94
C CYS A 190 -0.68 10.04 -3.19
N SER A 191 0.57 9.68 -3.52
CA SER A 191 1.28 10.19 -4.69
C SER A 191 0.69 9.64 -5.98
N ALA A 192 0.38 8.34 -6.05
CA ALA A 192 -0.26 7.74 -7.23
C ALA A 192 -1.64 8.36 -7.54
N ILE A 193 -2.46 8.61 -6.50
CA ILE A 193 -3.76 9.29 -6.65
C ILE A 193 -3.58 10.72 -7.18
N SER A 194 -2.58 11.43 -6.65
CA SER A 194 -2.26 12.80 -7.08
C SER A 194 -1.75 12.83 -8.52
N PHE A 195 -0.92 11.85 -8.89
CA PHE A 195 -0.36 11.73 -10.22
C PHE A 195 -1.44 11.41 -11.26
N TRP A 196 -2.33 10.44 -10.95
CA TRP A 196 -3.52 10.17 -11.75
C TRP A 196 -4.35 11.44 -12.00
N HIS A 197 -4.70 12.17 -10.92
CA HIS A 197 -5.47 13.40 -11.04
C HIS A 197 -4.80 14.45 -11.94
N GLY A 198 -3.48 14.60 -11.84
CA GLY A 198 -2.70 15.50 -12.67
C GLY A 198 -2.71 15.08 -14.14
N HIS A 199 -2.50 13.81 -14.41
CA HIS A 199 -2.44 13.23 -15.75
C HIS A 199 -3.76 13.41 -16.51
N SER A 200 -4.87 13.07 -15.88
CA SER A 200 -6.18 13.09 -16.53
C SER A 200 -6.73 14.51 -16.81
N ARG A 201 -6.05 15.59 -16.35
CA ARG A 201 -6.37 16.98 -16.76
C ARG A 201 -5.91 17.32 -18.18
N GLY A 202 -4.95 16.57 -18.75
CA GLY A 202 -4.34 16.84 -20.06
C GLY A 202 -5.03 16.18 -21.26
N GLN A 203 -5.42 14.91 -21.15
CA GLN A 203 -5.98 14.13 -22.28
C GLN A 203 -7.32 13.42 -22.00
N GLY A 204 -7.85 13.45 -20.77
CA GLY A 204 -9.04 12.66 -20.39
C GLY A 204 -9.79 13.21 -19.17
N LYS A 205 -10.32 14.43 -19.26
CA LYS A 205 -11.02 15.10 -18.13
C LYS A 205 -12.18 14.29 -17.54
N GLN A 206 -12.84 13.44 -18.34
CA GLN A 206 -13.93 12.58 -17.89
C GLN A 206 -13.44 11.39 -17.05
N ALA A 207 -12.42 10.66 -17.49
CA ALA A 207 -11.87 9.52 -16.74
C ALA A 207 -11.27 9.94 -15.38
N ALA A 208 -10.62 11.12 -15.32
CA ALA A 208 -10.16 11.73 -14.05
C ALA A 208 -11.27 11.87 -13.02
N GLN A 209 -12.42 12.33 -13.53
CA GLN A 209 -13.56 12.71 -12.73
C GLN A 209 -14.33 11.48 -12.27
N GLU A 210 -14.31 10.39 -13.04
CA GLU A 210 -14.93 9.12 -12.67
C GLU A 210 -14.22 8.47 -11.47
N LEU A 211 -12.88 8.34 -11.47
CA LEU A 211 -12.15 7.79 -10.32
C LEU A 211 -12.35 8.60 -9.03
N LEU A 212 -12.34 9.92 -9.13
CA LEU A 212 -12.46 10.81 -7.96
C LEU A 212 -13.90 11.04 -7.50
N GLN A 213 -14.86 10.51 -8.27
CA GLN A 213 -16.25 10.37 -7.86
C GLN A 213 -16.50 9.01 -7.21
N ASP A 214 -15.69 7.99 -7.51
CA ASP A 214 -15.73 6.70 -6.83
C ASP A 214 -15.31 6.83 -5.36
N ALA A 215 -16.21 6.45 -4.46
CA ALA A 215 -15.97 6.44 -3.04
C ALA A 215 -15.08 5.30 -2.58
N GLY A 216 -14.91 4.22 -3.37
CA GLY A 216 -14.11 3.05 -3.00
C GLY A 216 -12.65 3.39 -2.70
N LEU A 217 -12.04 4.26 -3.52
CA LEU A 217 -10.66 4.71 -3.33
C LEU A 217 -10.50 5.57 -2.07
N ALA A 218 -11.41 6.52 -1.85
CA ALA A 218 -11.44 7.34 -0.64
C ALA A 218 -11.74 6.48 0.61
N GLN A 219 -12.59 5.48 0.48
CA GLN A 219 -12.90 4.51 1.53
C GLN A 219 -11.65 3.71 1.90
N GLY A 220 -10.92 3.16 0.92
CA GLY A 220 -9.68 2.41 1.16
C GLY A 220 -8.65 3.25 1.92
N LEU A 221 -8.45 4.52 1.54
CA LEU A 221 -7.60 5.47 2.26
C LEU A 221 -8.04 5.67 3.71
N LEU A 222 -9.34 5.88 3.96
CA LEU A 222 -9.86 6.11 5.30
C LEU A 222 -9.82 4.85 6.17
N GLN A 223 -10.02 3.66 5.59
CA GLN A 223 -9.87 2.40 6.30
C GLN A 223 -8.41 2.14 6.68
N LEU A 224 -7.47 2.38 5.76
CA LEU A 224 -6.04 2.32 6.05
C LEU A 224 -5.69 3.28 7.20
N TRP A 225 -6.21 4.50 7.15
CA TRP A 225 -5.99 5.49 8.19
C TRP A 225 -6.58 5.09 9.54
N ASP A 226 -7.73 4.41 9.59
CA ASP A 226 -8.25 3.80 10.84
C ASP A 226 -7.29 2.73 11.39
N GLY A 227 -6.70 1.92 10.51
CA GLY A 227 -5.66 0.96 10.87
C GLY A 227 -4.44 1.63 11.50
N VAL A 228 -3.94 2.70 10.87
CA VAL A 228 -2.84 3.52 11.41
C VAL A 228 -3.21 4.14 12.75
N CYS A 229 -4.44 4.64 12.91
CA CYS A 229 -4.91 5.20 14.17
C CYS A 229 -4.93 4.15 15.29
N CYS A 230 -5.30 2.91 15.00
CA CYS A 230 -5.24 1.81 15.96
C CYS A 230 -3.80 1.39 16.31
N LEU A 231 -2.92 1.31 15.32
CA LEU A 231 -1.50 1.00 15.52
C LEU A 231 -0.85 2.02 16.47
N LEU A 232 -1.14 3.30 16.25
CA LEU A 232 -0.63 4.44 17.00
C LEU A 232 -1.61 4.96 18.05
N ALA A 233 -2.47 4.09 18.61
CA ALA A 233 -3.52 4.52 19.53
C ALA A 233 -2.97 5.32 20.71
N ALA A 234 -1.84 4.92 21.31
CA ALA A 234 -1.25 5.62 22.45
C ALA A 234 -0.45 6.88 22.08
N GLN A 235 -0.35 7.23 20.80
CA GLN A 235 0.59 8.23 20.30
C GLN A 235 -0.10 9.26 19.40
N ALA A 236 0.54 10.41 19.24
CA ALA A 236 0.15 11.37 18.21
C ALA A 236 0.50 10.79 16.84
N LYS A 237 -0.43 10.94 15.88
CA LYS A 237 -0.21 10.41 14.53
C LYS A 237 0.76 11.36 13.81
N PRO A 238 1.72 10.86 13.00
CA PRO A 238 2.72 11.70 12.36
C PRO A 238 2.08 12.81 11.51
N ARG A 239 2.53 14.06 11.72
CA ARG A 239 1.92 15.22 11.05
C ARG A 239 2.07 15.18 9.54
N HIS A 240 3.18 14.69 9.02
CA HIS A 240 3.40 14.62 7.58
C HIS A 240 2.52 13.54 6.94
N TRP A 241 2.31 12.37 7.56
CA TRP A 241 1.33 11.37 7.11
C TRP A 241 -0.08 11.97 7.00
N GLN A 242 -0.51 12.69 8.05
CA GLN A 242 -1.80 13.39 8.03
C GLN A 242 -1.90 14.38 6.86
N GLN A 243 -0.83 15.14 6.60
CA GLN A 243 -0.82 16.11 5.51
C GLN A 243 -0.93 15.44 4.14
N GLN A 244 -0.27 14.30 3.93
CA GLN A 244 -0.36 13.54 2.67
C GLN A 244 -1.78 13.00 2.46
N LEU A 245 -2.35 12.38 3.49
CA LEU A 245 -3.74 11.90 3.45
C LEU A 245 -4.72 13.03 3.12
N LEU A 246 -4.61 14.17 3.83
CA LEU A 246 -5.49 15.32 3.60
C LEU A 246 -5.29 15.91 2.20
N LYS A 247 -4.07 15.93 1.65
CA LYS A 247 -3.83 16.38 0.27
C LYS A 247 -4.50 15.45 -0.74
N ALA A 248 -4.36 14.14 -0.59
CA ALA A 248 -5.02 13.17 -1.47
C ALA A 248 -6.56 13.29 -1.38
N LEU A 249 -7.11 13.35 -0.16
CA LEU A 249 -8.56 13.48 0.05
C LEU A 249 -9.15 14.78 -0.53
N LYS A 250 -8.38 15.87 -0.64
CA LYS A 250 -8.83 17.12 -1.28
C LYS A 250 -9.16 16.95 -2.76
N LEU A 251 -8.64 15.93 -3.42
CA LEU A 251 -8.87 15.68 -4.85
C LEU A 251 -10.28 15.14 -5.12
N PHE A 252 -10.89 14.48 -4.13
CA PHE A 252 -12.26 13.97 -4.20
C PHE A 252 -13.28 15.10 -3.97
N THR A 253 -14.52 14.88 -4.39
CA THR A 253 -15.62 15.81 -4.07
C THR A 253 -15.99 15.75 -2.58
N ALA A 254 -16.75 16.73 -2.09
CA ALA A 254 -17.20 16.70 -0.70
C ALA A 254 -18.18 15.55 -0.45
N GLU A 255 -19.01 15.25 -1.45
CA GLU A 255 -19.99 14.18 -1.48
C GLU A 255 -19.28 12.81 -1.40
N THR A 256 -18.29 12.57 -2.26
CA THR A 256 -17.52 11.31 -2.27
C THR A 256 -16.79 11.09 -0.95
N ARG A 257 -16.17 12.14 -0.39
CA ARG A 257 -15.53 12.04 0.94
C ARG A 257 -16.52 11.74 2.06
N SER A 258 -17.71 12.35 2.02
CA SER A 258 -18.72 12.14 3.06
C SER A 258 -19.25 10.72 3.01
N PHE A 259 -19.60 10.24 1.83
CA PHE A 259 -20.06 8.88 1.63
C PHE A 259 -19.00 7.85 2.03
N ALA A 260 -17.75 8.02 1.58
CA ALA A 260 -16.65 7.14 1.97
C ALA A 260 -16.46 7.13 3.50
N ALA A 261 -16.53 8.29 4.16
CA ALA A 261 -16.41 8.37 5.61
C ALA A 261 -17.56 7.65 6.31
N ASP A 262 -18.81 7.81 5.87
CA ASP A 262 -19.96 7.14 6.47
C ASP A 262 -19.80 5.60 6.39
N CYS A 263 -19.32 5.07 5.25
CA CYS A 263 -19.02 3.65 5.11
C CYS A 263 -17.93 3.14 6.07
N VAL A 264 -16.93 3.97 6.38
CA VAL A 264 -15.82 3.57 7.26
C VAL A 264 -16.16 3.75 8.74
N LEU A 265 -16.81 4.84 9.10
CA LEU A 265 -16.99 5.25 10.50
C LEU A 265 -17.87 4.29 11.29
N ASP A 266 -18.84 3.63 10.64
CA ASP A 266 -19.68 2.61 11.26
C ASP A 266 -18.90 1.38 11.72
N THR A 267 -17.76 1.09 11.07
CA THR A 267 -16.89 -0.04 11.38
C THR A 267 -15.53 0.38 11.95
N ALA A 268 -15.33 1.69 12.16
CA ALA A 268 -14.09 2.26 12.63
C ALA A 268 -13.83 1.85 14.08
N THR A 269 -12.64 1.31 14.32
CA THR A 269 -12.26 0.80 15.64
C THR A 269 -11.48 1.83 16.46
N SER A 270 -10.79 2.78 15.81
CA SER A 270 -10.04 3.80 16.54
C SER A 270 -10.98 4.88 17.11
N ILE A 271 -10.61 5.42 18.29
CA ILE A 271 -11.36 6.51 18.90
C ILE A 271 -11.16 7.78 18.08
N ALA A 272 -9.94 8.02 17.60
CA ALA A 272 -9.64 9.15 16.73
C ALA A 272 -10.56 9.19 15.51
N MET A 273 -10.68 8.09 14.75
CA MET A 273 -11.56 8.07 13.57
C MET A 273 -13.01 8.32 13.94
N ARG A 274 -13.56 7.67 14.97
CA ARG A 274 -14.96 7.91 15.37
C ARG A 274 -15.24 9.38 15.74
N LYS A 275 -14.26 10.09 16.32
CA LYS A 275 -14.37 11.53 16.64
C LYS A 275 -14.37 12.45 15.41
N THR A 276 -13.96 11.96 14.25
CA THR A 276 -13.92 12.75 12.99
C THR A 276 -15.24 12.76 12.22
N GLY A 277 -16.33 12.19 12.77
CA GLY A 277 -17.64 12.17 12.14
C GLY A 277 -18.11 13.55 11.65
N GLY A 278 -18.61 13.60 10.41
CA GLY A 278 -19.06 14.83 9.76
C GLY A 278 -17.96 15.84 9.38
N MET A 279 -16.67 15.54 9.63
CA MET A 279 -15.56 16.44 9.30
C MET A 279 -14.92 16.17 7.93
N TRP A 280 -15.14 14.97 7.36
CA TRP A 280 -14.50 14.52 6.13
C TRP A 280 -15.03 15.20 4.87
N GLY A 281 -16.34 15.42 4.77
CA GLY A 281 -16.95 16.11 3.63
C GLY A 281 -16.40 17.52 3.42
N THR A 282 -16.40 18.33 4.49
CA THR A 282 -15.86 19.70 4.48
C THR A 282 -14.34 19.76 4.63
N LEU A 283 -13.71 18.61 4.93
CA LEU A 283 -12.28 18.44 5.17
C LEU A 283 -11.68 19.53 6.07
N LYS A 284 -12.27 19.70 7.26
CA LYS A 284 -11.84 20.68 8.26
C LYS A 284 -10.47 20.29 8.82
N ALA A 285 -9.41 20.71 8.13
CA ALA A 285 -8.04 20.28 8.40
C ALA A 285 -7.59 20.56 9.85
N ALA A 286 -7.89 21.74 10.39
CA ALA A 286 -7.47 22.08 11.76
C ALA A 286 -8.13 21.18 12.83
N PRO A 287 -9.46 20.99 12.86
CA PRO A 287 -10.11 20.00 13.74
C PRO A 287 -9.58 18.58 13.58
N LEU A 288 -9.39 18.11 12.34
CA LEU A 288 -8.84 16.77 12.07
C LEU A 288 -7.43 16.63 12.64
N GLN A 289 -6.55 17.62 12.41
CA GLN A 289 -5.19 17.63 12.95
C GLN A 289 -5.17 17.69 14.48
N MET A 290 -6.12 18.38 15.11
CA MET A 290 -6.24 18.38 16.58
C MET A 290 -6.61 17.00 17.11
N ILE A 291 -7.56 16.31 16.48
CA ILE A 291 -7.97 14.95 16.88
C ILE A 291 -6.81 13.97 16.73
N PHE A 292 -6.12 14.00 15.60
CA PHE A 292 -5.00 13.09 15.33
C PHE A 292 -3.70 13.48 16.03
N GLY A 293 -3.59 14.72 16.51
CA GLY A 293 -2.45 15.20 17.29
C GLY A 293 -2.44 14.72 18.75
N MET A 294 -3.48 14.02 19.19
CA MET A 294 -3.58 13.43 20.52
C MET A 294 -3.54 11.90 20.44
N GLY A 295 -3.01 11.25 21.48
CA GLY A 295 -3.25 9.83 21.70
C GLY A 295 -4.73 9.57 21.97
N ASP A 296 -5.21 8.38 21.62
CA ASP A 296 -6.54 7.84 21.93
C ASP A 296 -6.61 7.56 23.45
N VAL A 297 -6.68 8.62 24.25
CA VAL A 297 -6.97 8.53 25.68
C VAL A 297 -8.49 8.44 25.81
N GLU A 298 -9.00 7.32 26.32
CA GLU A 298 -10.38 7.27 26.82
C GLU A 298 -10.48 8.30 27.95
N GLU A 299 -11.34 9.31 27.79
CA GLU A 299 -11.68 10.17 28.92
C GLU A 299 -12.25 9.27 30.02
N PRO A 300 -11.71 9.31 31.26
CA PRO A 300 -12.35 8.61 32.35
C PRO A 300 -13.78 9.12 32.44
N SER A 301 -14.74 8.20 32.30
CA SER A 301 -16.16 8.49 32.39
C SER A 301 -16.38 9.45 33.56
N ARG A 302 -16.97 10.62 33.29
CA ARG A 302 -17.32 11.59 34.33
C ARG A 302 -18.17 10.87 35.36
N GLN A 303 -17.55 10.41 36.45
CA GLN A 303 -18.26 10.00 37.65
C GLN A 303 -19.02 11.25 38.11
N THR A 304 -20.31 11.26 37.82
CA THR A 304 -21.24 12.22 38.38
C THR A 304 -21.08 12.15 39.89
N LYS A 305 -20.48 13.20 40.47
CA LYS A 305 -20.37 13.36 41.91
C LYS A 305 -21.79 13.25 42.47
N ARG A 306 -22.11 12.14 43.13
CA ARG A 306 -23.31 12.03 43.96
C ARG A 306 -23.28 13.20 44.95
N PRO A 307 -24.36 13.99 45.07
CA PRO A 307 -24.42 15.01 46.09
C PRO A 307 -24.34 14.32 47.46
N LYS A 308 -23.39 14.76 48.29
CA LYS A 308 -23.31 14.34 49.69
C LYS A 308 -24.56 14.87 50.40
N ARG A 309 -25.29 13.96 51.05
CA ARG A 309 -26.32 14.29 52.04
C ARG A 309 -25.66 14.76 53.33
#